data_AF-A0A7S1EA30-F1
#
_entry.id   AF-A0A7S1EA30-F1
#
_cell.length_a   1.000
_cell.length_b   1.000
_cell.length_c   1.000
_cell.angle_alpha   90.00
_cell.angle_beta   90.00
_cell.angle_gamma   90.00
#
_symmetry.space_group_name_H-M   'P 1'
#
loop_
_entity.id
_entity.type
_entity.pdbx_description
1 polymer ?
#
loop_
_entity_poly.entity_id
_entity_poly.type
_entity_poly.pdbx_seq_one_letter_code
_entity_poly.pdbx_strand_id
1 'polypeptide(L)'
;NGLAEYDTIAAVKTALTIPVVANGDIDSPEKAREVLAYTGADALMIGRAAQGRPWIFREVAHFLATGERLPAPTVAEARDVLTEHLHDHYGLYGELSGVRS
;
A
#
# COMPACT_ATOMS: atom_id res chain seq x y z
N ASN A 1 14.17 8.55 13.57
CA ASN A 1 13.86 7.31 12.84
C ASN A 1 13.23 6.33 13.80
N GLY A 2 11.90 6.33 13.89
CA GLY A 2 11.16 5.26 14.56
C GLY A 2 10.75 4.26 13.49
N LEU A 3 11.20 3.02 13.59
CA LEU A 3 10.68 1.92 12.79
C LEU A 3 9.22 1.70 13.20
N ALA A 4 8.33 1.40 12.26
CA ALA A 4 6.97 0.96 12.58
C ALA A 4 7.01 -0.21 13.58
N GLU A 5 6.32 -0.07 14.72
CA GLU A 5 6.30 -1.05 15.80
C GLU A 5 5.19 -2.09 15.55
N TYR A 6 5.56 -3.21 14.96
CA TYR A 6 4.62 -4.28 14.60
C TYR A 6 4.17 -5.13 15.81
N ASP A 7 4.87 -5.05 16.94
CA ASP A 7 4.57 -5.79 18.17
C ASP A 7 3.19 -5.43 18.73
N THR A 8 2.91 -4.13 18.79
CA THR A 8 1.61 -3.62 19.24
C THR A 8 0.48 -4.11 18.32
N ILE A 9 0.71 -4.19 17.00
CA ILE A 9 -0.31 -4.68 16.05
C ILE A 9 -0.58 -6.16 16.28
N ALA A 10 0.45 -6.98 16.47
CA ALA A 10 0.30 -8.41 16.75
C ALA A 10 -0.47 -8.67 18.06
N ALA A 11 -0.16 -7.90 19.11
CA ALA A 11 -0.85 -7.97 20.39
C ALA A 11 -2.35 -7.61 20.25
N VAL A 12 -2.65 -6.52 19.55
CA VAL A 12 -4.03 -6.07 19.30
C VAL A 12 -4.81 -7.10 18.47
N LYS A 13 -4.20 -7.66 17.41
CA LYS A 13 -4.84 -8.68 16.58
C LYS A 13 -5.17 -9.95 17.37
N THR A 14 -4.31 -10.34 18.30
CA THR A 14 -4.55 -11.50 19.17
C THR A 14 -5.67 -11.23 20.18
N ALA A 15 -5.82 -9.97 20.61
CA ALA A 15 -6.81 -9.58 21.63
C ALA A 15 -8.21 -9.28 21.08
N LEU A 16 -8.33 -8.95 19.80
CA LEU A 16 -9.59 -8.49 19.18
C LEU A 16 -10.09 -9.44 18.09
N THR A 17 -11.40 -9.58 17.99
CA THR A 17 -12.07 -10.35 16.93
C THR A 17 -12.44 -9.52 15.71
N ILE A 18 -12.43 -8.19 15.84
CA ILE A 18 -12.67 -7.27 14.71
C ILE A 18 -11.47 -7.26 13.76
N PRO A 19 -11.67 -6.99 12.45
CA PRO A 19 -10.56 -6.89 11.51
C PRO A 19 -9.54 -5.82 11.91
N VAL A 20 -8.25 -6.15 11.83
CA VAL A 20 -7.12 -5.26 12.11
C VAL A 20 -6.33 -5.04 10.84
N VAL A 21 -6.01 -3.78 10.56
CA VAL A 21 -5.22 -3.36 9.40
C VAL A 21 -3.84 -2.93 9.89
N ALA A 22 -2.77 -3.56 9.40
CA ALA A 22 -1.41 -3.15 9.71
C ALA A 22 -0.98 -1.97 8.80
N ASN A 23 -0.35 -0.96 9.39
CA ASN A 23 0.16 0.22 8.68
C ASN A 23 1.55 0.61 9.21
N GLY A 24 2.39 1.12 8.30
CA GLY A 24 3.72 1.65 8.64
C GLY A 24 4.82 0.91 7.90
N ASP A 25 5.75 1.67 7.29
CA ASP A 25 6.98 1.21 6.63
C ASP A 25 6.87 -0.04 5.73
N ILE A 26 5.73 -0.24 5.05
CA ILE A 26 5.55 -1.26 4.01
C ILE A 26 5.87 -0.62 2.66
N ASP A 27 7.05 -0.91 2.11
CA ASP A 27 7.57 -0.33 0.88
C ASP A 27 7.85 -1.33 -0.24
N SER A 28 7.68 -2.61 0.05
CA SER A 28 8.00 -3.73 -0.84
C SER A 28 7.06 -4.92 -0.62
N PRO A 29 6.88 -5.78 -1.64
CA PRO A 29 6.08 -7.00 -1.51
C PRO A 29 6.57 -7.95 -0.40
N GLU A 30 7.89 -8.07 -0.23
CA GLU A 30 8.50 -8.87 0.84
C GLU A 30 8.16 -8.30 2.21
N LYS A 31 8.30 -6.98 2.37
CA LYS A 31 7.95 -6.32 3.61
C LYS A 31 6.46 -6.49 3.94
N ALA A 32 5.60 -6.42 2.93
CA ALA A 32 4.18 -6.70 3.07
C ALA A 32 3.93 -8.11 3.63
N ARG A 33 4.58 -9.13 3.04
CA ARG A 33 4.50 -10.52 3.52
C ARG A 33 5.04 -10.68 4.93
N GLU A 34 6.18 -10.08 5.24
CA GLU A 34 6.78 -10.11 6.58
C GLU A 34 5.84 -9.50 7.62
N VAL A 35 5.26 -8.33 7.34
CA VAL A 35 4.34 -7.65 8.26
C VAL A 35 3.07 -8.47 8.46
N LEU A 36 2.49 -9.04 7.40
CA LEU A 36 1.33 -9.93 7.55
C LEU A 36 1.65 -11.17 8.38
N ALA A 37 2.77 -11.84 8.08
CA ALA A 37 3.19 -13.04 8.80
C ALA A 37 3.49 -12.75 10.28
N TYR A 38 4.11 -11.60 10.55
CA TYR A 38 4.47 -11.19 11.91
C TYR A 38 3.26 -10.77 12.75
N THR A 39 2.38 -9.95 12.17
CA THR A 39 1.27 -9.33 12.90
C THR A 39 -0.01 -10.17 12.91
N GLY A 40 -0.17 -11.08 11.95
CA GLY A 40 -1.44 -11.78 11.72
C GLY A 40 -2.59 -10.87 11.28
N ALA A 41 -2.31 -9.63 10.86
CA ALA A 41 -3.32 -8.66 10.44
C ALA A 41 -4.14 -9.16 9.24
N ASP A 42 -5.39 -8.71 9.14
CA ASP A 42 -6.32 -9.12 8.08
C ASP A 42 -6.07 -8.37 6.77
N ALA A 43 -5.48 -7.17 6.86
CA ALA A 43 -5.15 -6.34 5.71
C ALA A 43 -3.94 -5.44 5.98
N LEU A 44 -3.40 -4.87 4.90
CA LEU A 44 -2.33 -3.88 4.94
C LEU A 44 -2.82 -2.54 4.42
N MET A 45 -2.32 -1.46 5.02
CA MET A 45 -2.47 -0.10 4.51
C MET A 45 -1.09 0.44 4.11
N ILE A 46 -0.95 0.88 2.86
CA ILE A 46 0.28 1.41 2.29
C ILE A 46 0.06 2.90 1.95
N GLY A 47 0.88 3.77 2.53
CA GLY A 47 0.81 5.22 2.32
C GLY A 47 1.96 5.73 1.46
N ARG A 48 3.03 6.21 2.11
CA ARG A 48 4.20 6.85 1.47
C ARG A 48 4.76 6.09 0.27
N ALA A 49 4.85 4.76 0.33
CA ALA A 49 5.40 3.96 -0.76
C ALA A 49 4.52 3.89 -2.03
N ALA A 50 3.25 4.27 -1.94
CA ALA A 50 2.36 4.37 -3.10
C ALA A 50 2.47 5.73 -3.82
N GLN A 51 3.05 6.76 -3.18
CA GLN A 51 3.24 8.07 -3.80
C GLN A 51 4.27 7.96 -4.93
N GLY A 52 3.85 8.30 -6.16
CA GLY A 52 4.68 8.15 -7.36
C GLY A 52 4.87 6.70 -7.83
N ARG A 53 4.28 5.72 -7.13
CA ARG A 53 4.33 4.29 -7.44
C ARG A 53 2.97 3.61 -7.12
N PRO A 54 1.86 4.07 -7.73
CA PRO A 54 0.53 3.50 -7.45
C PRO A 54 0.44 2.00 -7.78
N TRP A 55 1.29 1.48 -8.66
CA TRP A 55 1.36 0.04 -8.97
C TRP A 55 1.94 -0.84 -7.84
N ILE A 56 2.40 -0.27 -6.72
CA ILE A 56 2.86 -1.08 -5.57
C ILE A 56 1.77 -2.05 -5.09
N PHE A 57 0.49 -1.68 -5.20
CA PHE A 57 -0.61 -2.55 -4.78
C PHE A 57 -0.70 -3.83 -5.62
N ARG A 58 -0.52 -3.74 -6.95
CA ARG A 58 -0.51 -4.94 -7.82
C ARG A 58 0.72 -5.81 -7.58
N GLU A 59 1.87 -5.19 -7.27
CA GLU A 59 3.11 -5.92 -6.98
C GLU A 59 2.98 -6.71 -5.68
N VAL A 60 2.44 -6.08 -4.63
CA VAL A 60 2.14 -6.72 -3.34
C VAL A 60 1.12 -7.84 -3.52
N ALA A 61 0.00 -7.57 -4.19
CA ALA A 61 -1.05 -8.57 -4.41
C ALA A 61 -0.53 -9.79 -5.19
N HIS A 62 0.24 -9.56 -6.26
CA HIS A 62 0.85 -10.63 -7.04
C HIS A 62 1.81 -11.47 -6.19
N PHE A 63 2.73 -10.82 -5.47
CA PHE A 63 3.71 -11.53 -4.63
C PHE A 63 3.07 -12.33 -3.50
N LEU A 64 2.02 -11.79 -2.86
CA LEU A 64 1.30 -12.53 -1.82
C LEU A 64 0.55 -13.75 -2.38
N ALA A 65 0.11 -13.69 -3.64
CA ALA A 65 -0.60 -14.79 -4.29
C ALA A 65 0.34 -15.86 -4.87
N THR A 66 1.48 -15.46 -5.44
CA THR A 66 2.36 -16.37 -6.22
C THR A 66 3.70 -16.65 -5.55
N GLY A 67 4.15 -15.78 -4.64
CA GLY A 67 5.53 -15.77 -4.14
C GLY A 67 6.55 -15.22 -5.14
N GLU A 68 6.12 -14.77 -6.32
CA GLU A 68 6.97 -14.26 -7.39
C GLU A 68 6.88 -12.74 -7.50
N ARG A 69 7.96 -12.10 -7.94
CA ARG A 69 7.96 -10.65 -8.17
C ARG A 69 7.36 -10.34 -9.53
N LEU A 70 6.41 -9.41 -9.55
CA LEU A 70 5.94 -8.81 -10.79
C LEU A 70 6.99 -7.79 -11.28
N PRO A 71 7.32 -7.77 -12.58
CA PRO A 71 8.16 -6.71 -13.12
C PRO A 71 7.48 -5.34 -12.94
N ALA A 72 8.32 -4.33 -12.69
CA ALA A 72 7.88 -2.95 -12.70
C ALA A 72 7.22 -2.62 -14.05
N PRO A 73 6.19 -1.76 -14.08
CA PRO A 73 5.61 -1.32 -15.34
C PRO A 73 6.67 -0.65 -16.20
N THR A 74 6.51 -0.76 -17.50
CA THR A 74 7.24 0.07 -18.46
C THR A 74 6.94 1.56 -18.21
N VAL A 75 7.81 2.44 -18.71
CA VAL A 75 7.61 3.89 -18.58
C VAL A 75 6.26 4.33 -19.17
N ALA A 76 5.82 3.71 -20.26
CA ALA A 76 4.53 4.00 -20.88
C ALA A 76 3.35 3.60 -19.97
N GLU A 77 3.37 2.39 -19.42
CA GLU A 77 2.34 1.92 -18.49
C GLU A 77 2.33 2.75 -17.21
N ALA A 78 3.50 3.11 -16.68
CA ALA A 78 3.61 3.96 -15.50
C ALA A 78 2.99 5.34 -15.74
N ARG A 79 3.24 5.95 -16.90
CA ARG A 79 2.62 7.22 -17.31
C ARG A 79 1.10 7.09 -17.36
N ASP A 80 0.59 6.03 -17.98
CA ASP A 80 -0.85 5.84 -18.16
C ASP A 80 -1.55 5.65 -16.82
N VAL A 81 -1.00 4.81 -15.93
CA VAL A 81 -1.52 4.61 -14.56
C VAL A 81 -1.46 5.89 -13.73
N LEU A 82 -0.38 6.68 -13.84
CA LEU A 82 -0.29 7.96 -13.13
C LEU A 82 -1.31 8.98 -13.65
N THR A 83 -1.53 9.00 -14.97
CA THR A 83 -2.50 9.90 -15.60
C THR A 83 -3.93 9.54 -15.19
N GLU A 84 -4.26 8.24 -15.19
CA GLU A 84 -5.52 7.71 -14.66
C GLU A 84 -5.70 8.07 -13.18
N HIS A 85 -4.69 7.82 -12.35
CA HIS A 85 -4.74 8.15 -10.92
C HIS A 85 -4.95 9.66 -10.67
N LEU A 86 -4.33 10.53 -11.48
CA LEU A 86 -4.56 11.97 -11.42
C LEU A 86 -5.99 12.33 -11.83
N HIS A 87 -6.52 11.75 -12.90
CA HIS A 87 -7.90 11.98 -13.33
C HIS A 87 -8.91 11.50 -12.28
N ASP A 88 -8.71 10.33 -11.68
CA ASP A 88 -9.55 9.83 -10.58
C ASP A 88 -9.51 10.76 -9.37
N HIS A 89 -8.32 11.29 -9.04
CA HIS A 89 -8.18 12.31 -8.00
C HIS A 89 -9.00 13.55 -8.36
N TYR A 90 -8.85 14.13 -9.56
CA TYR A 90 -9.65 15.28 -9.99
C TYR A 90 -11.16 15.02 -10.00
N GLY A 91 -11.59 13.79 -10.36
CA GLY A 91 -12.99 13.38 -10.34
C GLY A 91 -13.57 13.26 -8.93
N LEU A 92 -12.74 12.88 -7.94
CA LEU A 92 -13.14 12.81 -6.52
C LEU A 92 -13.25 14.21 -5.86
N TYR A 93 -12.49 15.21 -6.36
CA TYR A 93 -12.39 16.57 -5.79
C TYR A 93 -13.23 17.64 -6.51
N GLY A 94 -14.24 17.26 -7.31
CA GLY A 94 -15.12 18.14 -8.09
C GLY A 94 -15.17 19.62 -7.64
N GLU A 95 -14.63 20.51 -8.48
CA GLU A 95 -14.73 21.99 -8.48
C GLU A 95 -14.44 22.81 -7.20
N LEU A 96 -14.00 22.24 -6.07
CA LEU A 96 -13.68 23.05 -4.87
C LEU A 96 -12.40 22.61 -4.14
N SER A 97 -11.26 22.67 -4.83
CA SER A 97 -10.04 23.18 -4.19
C SER A 97 -9.07 23.74 -5.22
N GLY A 98 -8.92 25.06 -5.19
CA GLY A 98 -8.04 25.81 -6.06
C GLY A 98 -6.57 25.43 -5.86
N VAL A 99 -5.85 25.45 -6.98
CA VAL A 99 -4.40 25.50 -7.16
C VAL A 99 -3.60 25.68 -5.87
N ARG A 100 -2.96 24.61 -5.42
CA ARG A 100 -1.66 24.64 -4.74
C ARG A 100 -1.03 23.24 -4.77
N SER A 101 -0.21 23.01 -5.79
CA SER A 101 1.11 22.35 -5.72
C SER A 101 1.82 22.51 -7.05
#